data_AF-A0A3R8CCE1-F1
#
_entry.id   AF-A0A3R8CCE1-F1
#
_cell.length_a   1.000
_cell.length_b   1.000
_cell.length_c   1.000
_cell.angle_alpha   90.00
_cell.angle_beta   90.00
_cell.angle_gamma   90.00
#
_symmetry.space_group_name_H-M   'P 1'
#
loop_
_entity.id
_entity.type
_entity.pdbx_description
1 polymer ?
#
loop_
_entity_poly.entity_id
_entity_poly.type
_entity_poly.pdbx_seq_one_letter_code
_entity_poly.pdbx_strand_id
1 'polypeptide(L)'
;MDLHRDGRLKQRAEKAYAILSDCTLCPRNCHVDRIAGEIGFCRTGRDPVIASYSPHFGEEQPLVGRRGSGTIFFANCNLACIYCQNYDISQCDRGFQVPVLDLA
;
A
#
# COMPACT_ATOMS: atom_id res chain seq x y z
N MET A 1 -11.68 16.09 -12.38
CA MET A 1 -11.54 17.01 -11.22
C MET A 1 -12.81 17.08 -10.37
N ASP A 2 -13.97 16.65 -10.88
CA ASP A 2 -15.27 16.87 -10.22
C ASP A 2 -15.43 16.10 -8.90
N LEU A 3 -14.89 14.89 -8.82
CA LEU A 3 -14.87 14.10 -7.57
C LEU A 3 -14.24 14.84 -6.37
N HIS A 4 -13.17 15.60 -6.63
CA HIS A 4 -12.53 16.41 -5.59
C HIS A 4 -13.37 17.67 -5.31
N ARG A 5 -13.78 18.39 -6.36
CA ARG A 5 -14.52 19.67 -6.21
C ARG A 5 -15.85 19.49 -5.47
N ASP A 6 -16.55 18.40 -5.73
CA ASP A 6 -17.84 18.09 -5.10
C ASP A 6 -17.71 17.41 -3.73
N GLY A 7 -16.50 17.29 -3.17
CA GLY A 7 -16.24 16.70 -1.84
C GLY A 7 -16.39 15.18 -1.73
N ARG A 8 -16.88 14.49 -2.78
CA ARG A 8 -17.06 13.03 -2.80
C ARG A 8 -15.75 12.26 -2.59
N LEU A 9 -14.62 12.79 -3.05
CA LEU A 9 -13.30 12.20 -2.81
C LEU A 9 -12.98 12.16 -1.31
N LYS A 10 -13.22 13.26 -0.59
CA LYS A 10 -13.01 13.35 0.85
C LYS A 10 -13.89 12.35 1.60
N GLN A 11 -15.17 12.28 1.25
CA GLN A 11 -16.10 11.31 1.85
C GLN A 11 -15.67 9.85 1.62
N ARG A 12 -15.13 9.53 0.44
CA ARG A 12 -14.59 8.19 0.15
C ARG A 12 -13.34 7.89 0.96
N ALA A 13 -12.44 8.87 1.11
CA ALA A 13 -11.26 8.73 1.95
C ALA A 13 -11.63 8.49 3.42
N GLU A 14 -12.57 9.27 3.98
CA GLU A 14 -13.08 9.09 5.35
C GLU A 14 -13.66 7.69 5.57
N LYS A 15 -14.45 7.19 4.61
CA LYS A 15 -14.97 5.81 4.65
C LYS A 15 -13.84 4.77 4.60
N ALA A 16 -12.83 4.97 3.76
CA ALA A 16 -11.68 4.07 3.69
C ALA A 16 -10.89 4.04 5.01
N TYR A 17 -10.71 5.19 5.65
CA TYR A 17 -10.08 5.29 6.97
C TYR A 17 -10.90 4.59 8.05
N ALA A 18 -12.23 4.70 8.03
CA ALA A 18 -13.10 4.01 8.98
C ALA A 18 -12.95 2.48 8.92
N ILE A 19 -12.77 1.91 7.72
CA ILE A 19 -12.55 0.46 7.54
C ILE A 19 -11.26 0.00 8.26
N LEU A 20 -10.28 0.87 8.50
CA LEU A 20 -9.04 0.47 9.18
C LEU A 20 -9.28 0.04 10.64
N SER A 21 -10.36 0.49 11.29
CA SER A 21 -10.73 0.07 12.65
C SER A 21 -11.38 -1.32 12.73
N ASP A 22 -11.84 -1.84 11.59
CA ASP A 22 -12.41 -3.18 11.45
C ASP A 22 -12.03 -3.73 10.06
N CYS A 23 -10.77 -4.15 9.91
CA CYS A 23 -10.20 -4.33 8.57
C CYS A 23 -10.78 -5.54 7.81
N THR A 24 -11.55 -5.23 6.76
CA THR A 24 -12.16 -6.19 5.82
C THR A 24 -11.65 -6.05 4.37
N LEU A 25 -10.56 -5.29 4.15
CA LEU A 25 -10.04 -4.92 2.82
C LEU A 25 -9.52 -6.09 1.97
N CYS A 26 -9.41 -7.30 2.51
CA CYS A 26 -8.94 -8.47 1.78
C CYS A 26 -9.77 -9.70 2.10
N PRO A 27 -9.71 -10.76 1.26
CA PRO A 27 -10.49 -11.99 1.47
C PRO A 27 -10.21 -12.72 2.79
N ARG A 28 -9.14 -12.37 3.52
CA ARG A 28 -8.85 -12.93 4.84
C ARG A 28 -9.78 -12.42 5.94
N ASN A 29 -10.43 -11.27 5.72
CA ASN A 29 -11.44 -10.70 6.59
C ASN A 29 -11.05 -10.73 8.08
N CYS A 30 -9.88 -10.16 8.41
CA CYS A 30 -9.22 -10.34 9.70
C CYS A 30 -9.79 -9.49 10.85
N HIS A 31 -10.60 -8.47 10.57
CA HIS A 31 -11.25 -7.62 11.58
C HIS A 31 -10.29 -6.94 12.60
N VAL A 32 -9.00 -6.82 12.27
CA VAL A 32 -8.03 -6.12 13.14
C VAL A 32 -8.24 -4.61 13.12
N ASP A 33 -8.02 -3.96 14.27
CA ASP A 33 -8.03 -2.51 14.41
C ASP A 33 -6.63 -1.94 14.14
N ARG A 34 -6.41 -1.51 12.90
CA ARG A 34 -5.14 -0.90 12.47
C ARG A 34 -4.90 0.45 13.10
N ILE A 35 -5.97 1.17 13.52
CA ILE A 35 -5.86 2.48 14.17
C ILE A 35 -5.31 2.29 15.58
N ALA A 36 -5.70 1.22 16.28
CA ALA A 36 -5.13 0.80 17.55
C ALA A 36 -3.73 0.17 17.44
N GLY A 37 -3.23 -0.04 16.22
CA GLY A 37 -1.89 -0.60 15.97
C GLY A 37 -1.88 -2.12 15.78
N GLU A 38 -3.03 -2.77 15.66
CA GLU A 38 -3.10 -4.20 15.40
C GLU A 38 -2.67 -4.54 13.96
N ILE A 39 -2.09 -5.73 13.81
CA ILE A 39 -1.65 -6.27 12.53
C ILE A 39 -2.29 -7.63 12.27
N GLY A 40 -2.77 -7.82 11.04
CA GLY A 40 -3.29 -9.11 10.58
C GLY A 40 -2.21 -9.94 9.88
N PHE A 41 -2.63 -11.03 9.22
CA PHE A 41 -1.75 -11.88 8.41
C PHE A 41 -0.85 -11.08 7.44
N CYS A 42 -1.39 -10.01 6.86
CA CYS A 42 -0.65 -9.22 5.90
C CYS A 42 0.47 -8.39 6.52
N ARG A 43 0.53 -8.22 7.86
CA ARG A 43 1.54 -7.44 8.60
C ARG A 43 1.64 -5.95 8.27
N THR A 44 0.74 -5.43 7.43
CA THR A 44 0.55 -3.98 7.23
C THR A 44 -0.08 -3.37 8.48
N GLY A 45 0.29 -2.15 8.86
CA GLY A 45 -0.34 -1.38 9.95
C GLY A 45 -1.23 -0.25 9.41
N ARG A 46 -1.37 0.84 10.19
CA ARG A 46 -2.01 2.09 9.74
C ARG A 46 -1.17 2.81 8.69
N ASP A 47 0.12 2.94 8.96
CA ASP A 47 1.05 3.56 8.02
C ASP A 47 1.63 2.51 7.07
N PRO A 48 1.94 2.91 5.83
CA PRO A 48 2.59 2.05 4.86
C PRO A 48 4.05 1.77 5.22
N VAL A 49 4.53 0.65 4.73
CA VAL A 49 5.94 0.25 4.81
C VAL A 49 6.49 0.26 3.39
N ILE A 50 7.56 1.03 3.16
CA ILE A 50 8.20 1.12 1.86
C ILE A 50 9.44 0.23 1.87
N ALA A 51 9.51 -0.69 0.91
CA ALA A 51 10.68 -1.54 0.71
C ALA A 51 11.76 -0.82 -0.11
N SER A 52 11.36 -0.13 -1.18
CA SER A 52 12.25 0.66 -2.03
C SER A 52 11.47 1.64 -2.90
N TYR A 53 12.16 2.63 -3.44
CA TYR A 53 11.64 3.52 -4.48
C TYR A 53 12.78 3.94 -5.40
N SER A 54 12.54 3.94 -6.72
CA SER A 54 13.56 4.28 -7.71
C SER A 54 12.95 4.55 -9.08
N PRO A 55 13.69 5.19 -10.01
CA PRO A 55 13.37 5.12 -11.42
C PRO A 55 13.35 3.66 -11.89
N HIS A 56 12.32 3.28 -12.63
CA HIS A 56 12.13 1.96 -13.18
C HIS A 56 12.14 2.00 -14.70
N PHE A 57 12.91 1.11 -15.29
CA PHE A 57 13.14 1.03 -16.74
C PHE A 57 12.63 -0.28 -17.33
N GLY A 58 11.93 -1.10 -16.52
CA GLY A 58 11.37 -2.38 -16.95
C GLY A 58 9.97 -2.30 -17.56
N GLU A 59 9.32 -1.13 -17.51
CA GLU A 59 8.03 -0.89 -18.16
C GLU A 59 8.17 -0.81 -19.69
N GLU A 60 7.03 -0.84 -20.38
CA GLU A 60 6.96 -0.62 -21.81
C GLU A 60 7.45 0.78 -22.20
N GLN A 61 8.00 0.92 -23.42
CA GLN A 61 8.56 2.18 -23.93
C GLN A 61 7.68 3.44 -23.73
N PRO A 62 6.34 3.42 -23.94
CA PRO A 62 5.51 4.59 -23.68
C PRO A 62 5.43 5.02 -22.21
N LEU A 63 5.74 4.14 -21.26
CA LEU A 63 5.63 4.40 -19.81
C LEU A 63 6.98 4.82 -19.19
N VAL A 64 8.11 4.35 -19.73
CA VAL A 64 9.47 4.64 -19.21
C VAL A 64 9.89 6.09 -19.49
N GLY A 65 9.42 6.67 -20.60
CA GLY A 65 9.83 7.99 -21.04
C GLY A 65 11.36 8.09 -21.19
N ARG A 66 11.95 9.22 -20.77
CA ARG A 66 13.41 9.46 -20.88
C ARG A 66 14.20 9.16 -19.60
N ARG A 67 13.53 9.07 -18.45
CA ARG A 67 14.17 9.04 -17.11
C ARG A 67 13.70 7.87 -16.25
N GLY A 68 12.99 6.90 -16.82
CA GLY A 68 12.33 5.84 -16.08
C GLY A 68 10.94 6.28 -15.60
N SER A 69 10.06 5.31 -15.39
CA SER A 69 8.84 5.51 -14.63
C SER A 69 9.20 5.59 -13.14
N GLY A 70 8.43 6.35 -12.35
CA GLY A 70 8.60 6.33 -10.90
C GLY A 70 7.98 5.06 -10.33
N THR A 71 8.74 4.28 -9.56
CA THR A 71 8.23 3.09 -8.89
C THR A 71 8.48 3.16 -7.40
N ILE A 72 7.45 2.82 -6.63
CA ILE A 72 7.51 2.64 -5.17
C ILE A 72 7.07 1.21 -4.88
N PHE A 73 7.94 0.42 -4.27
CA PHE A 73 7.62 -0.92 -3.80
C PHE A 73 7.20 -0.83 -2.34
N PHE A 74 5.92 -1.12 -2.09
CA PHE A 74 5.43 -1.36 -0.73
C PHE A 74 5.86 -2.74 -0.25
N ALA A 75 6.23 -2.82 1.02
CA ALA A 75 6.43 -4.10 1.69
C ALA A 75 5.08 -4.72 2.05
N ASN A 76 5.11 -5.99 2.45
CA ASN A 76 3.98 -6.78 2.93
C ASN A 76 2.96 -7.20 1.85
N CYS A 77 2.23 -8.28 2.11
CA CYS A 77 1.19 -8.77 1.21
C CYS A 77 0.12 -9.55 1.99
N ASN A 78 -1.14 -9.47 1.55
CA ASN A 78 -2.24 -10.30 2.09
C ASN A 78 -2.23 -11.74 1.53
N LEU A 79 -1.36 -12.04 0.57
CA LEU A 79 -1.11 -13.37 0.00
C LEU A 79 0.22 -13.93 0.51
N ALA A 80 0.42 -15.24 0.35
CA ALA A 80 1.69 -15.93 0.60
C ALA A 80 1.96 -16.92 -0.53
N CYS A 81 2.19 -16.39 -1.73
CA CYS A 81 2.43 -17.20 -2.91
C CYS A 81 3.76 -17.96 -2.76
N ILE A 82 3.75 -19.28 -2.97
CA ILE A 82 4.96 -20.12 -2.93
C ILE A 82 5.97 -19.77 -4.03
N TYR A 83 5.51 -19.08 -5.09
CA TYR A 83 6.29 -18.62 -6.24
C TYR A 83 6.44 -17.09 -6.27
N CYS A 84 6.35 -16.42 -5.12
CA CYS A 84 6.41 -14.96 -5.09
C CYS A 84 7.77 -14.44 -5.59
N GLN A 85 7.76 -13.68 -6.68
CA GLN A 85 8.98 -13.02 -7.21
C GLN A 85 9.51 -11.96 -6.25
N ASN A 86 8.63 -11.36 -5.45
CA ASN A 86 8.92 -10.31 -4.46
C ASN A 86 8.85 -10.88 -3.04
N TYR A 87 9.28 -12.13 -2.84
CA TYR A 87 9.19 -12.85 -1.55
C TYR A 87 9.89 -12.08 -0.42
N ASP A 88 11.06 -11.51 -0.72
CA ASP A 88 11.85 -10.72 0.21
C ASP A 88 11.06 -9.52 0.77
N ILE A 89 10.39 -8.74 -0.08
CA ILE A 89 9.64 -7.56 0.36
C ILE A 89 8.21 -7.87 0.84
N SER A 90 7.60 -8.96 0.37
CA SER A 90 6.23 -9.34 0.74
C SER A 90 6.16 -10.15 2.04
N GLN A 91 7.13 -11.03 2.29
CA GLN A 91 7.07 -12.05 3.34
C GLN A 91 8.22 -11.96 4.36
N CYS A 92 9.28 -11.18 4.11
CA CYS A 92 10.44 -11.08 5.01
C CYS A 92 10.59 -9.71 5.72
N ASP A 93 9.50 -8.95 5.83
CA ASP A 93 9.45 -7.68 6.60
C ASP A 93 10.54 -6.67 6.21
N ARG A 94 10.86 -6.61 4.91
CA ARG A 94 11.87 -5.71 4.36
C ARG A 94 11.24 -4.35 4.04
N GLY A 95 11.68 -3.31 4.75
CA GLY A 95 11.30 -1.93 4.48
C GLY A 95 11.34 -1.05 5.72
N PHE A 96 10.83 0.16 5.60
CA PHE A 96 10.69 1.12 6.70
C PHE A 96 9.29 1.75 6.66
N GLN A 97 8.71 1.93 7.85
CA GLN A 97 7.42 2.60 7.99
C GLN A 97 7.57 4.08 7.63
N VAL A 98 6.62 4.61 6.87
CA VAL A 98 6.59 6.01 6.45
C VAL A 98 5.24 6.60 6.84
N PRO A 99 5.20 7.74 7.56
CA PRO A 99 3.96 8.44 7.85
C PRO A 99 3.19 8.74 6.57
N VAL A 100 1.86 8.57 6.59
CA VAL A 100 1.02 8.81 5.39
C VAL A 100 1.21 10.24 4.81
N LEU A 101 1.52 11.23 5.65
CA LEU A 101 1.76 12.61 5.20
C LEU A 101 3.03 12.77 4.36
N ASP A 102 4.01 11.89 4.53
CA ASP A 102 5.29 11.94 3.80
C ASP A 102 5.20 11.28 2.41
N LEU A 103 4.02 10.71 2.07
CA LEU A 103 3.71 10.12 0.77
C LEU A 103 2.93 11.05 -0.17
N ALA A 104 2.55 12.24 0.28
CA ALA A 104 1.65 13.17 -0.41
C ALA A 104 2.38 14.27 -1.21
#